data_AF-A0A088RKV2-F1
#
_entry.id   AF-A0A088RKV2-F1
#
_cell.length_a   1.000
_cell.length_b   1.000
_cell.length_c   1.000
_cell.angle_alpha   90.00
_cell.angle_beta   90.00
_cell.angle_gamma   90.00
#
_symmetry.space_group_name_H-M   'P 1'
#
loop_
_entity.id
_entity.type
_entity.pdbx_description
1 polymer ?
#
loop_
_entity_poly.entity_id
_entity_poly.type
_entity_poly.pdbx_seq_one_letter_code
_entity_poly.pdbx_strand_id
1 'polypeptide(L)'
;MEEFYGMEVFVGKTAKPSISADRVLHVTQVALPPNASHAITLLVKAEGKSFVLATLDPHRALFHMSVDMLFSGKQELAFTCEGAAGAVHVIGYTQLAEEEEEGEDMDDEDYDDMMAGEDAA
;
A
#
# COMPACT_ATOMS: atom_id res chain seq x y z
N MET A 1 16.13 0.71 -4.29
CA MET A 1 16.52 1.64 -3.21
C MET A 1 15.26 2.20 -2.59
N GLU A 2 15.19 2.27 -1.26
CA GLU A 2 14.05 2.82 -0.54
C GLU A 2 14.21 4.33 -0.33
N GLU A 3 13.12 5.08 -0.41
CA GLU A 3 13.10 6.51 -0.11
C GLU A 3 11.95 6.84 0.84
N PHE A 4 12.22 7.69 1.83
CA PHE A 4 11.20 8.15 2.76
C PHE A 4 10.04 8.83 2.03
N TYR A 5 8.83 8.53 2.47
CA TYR A 5 7.62 9.15 1.97
C TYR A 5 6.74 9.62 3.14
N GLY A 6 6.17 10.83 3.00
CA GLY A 6 5.23 11.38 3.96
C GLY A 6 4.22 12.29 3.28
N MET A 7 2.98 12.26 3.76
CA MET A 7 1.94 13.21 3.36
C MET A 7 1.04 13.56 4.54
N GLU A 8 0.32 14.66 4.42
CA GLU A 8 -0.69 15.10 5.37
C GLU A 8 -2.07 15.11 4.70
N VAL A 9 -3.05 14.49 5.37
CA VAL A 9 -4.42 14.34 4.86
C VAL A 9 -5.36 15.11 5.77
N PHE A 10 -5.86 16.25 5.29
CA PHE A 10 -6.79 17.11 6.03
C PHE A 10 -8.23 16.63 5.90
N VAL A 11 -9.02 16.80 6.96
CA VAL A 11 -10.47 16.60 6.92
C VAL A 11 -11.09 17.48 5.81
N GLY A 12 -11.96 16.88 5.00
CA GLY A 12 -12.62 17.56 3.88
C GLY A 12 -11.75 17.82 2.65
N LYS A 13 -10.48 17.38 2.66
CA LYS A 13 -9.59 17.42 1.49
C LYS A 13 -9.25 16.02 1.01
N THR A 14 -8.88 15.93 -0.26
CA THR A 14 -8.35 14.72 -0.88
C THR A 14 -6.86 14.90 -1.12
N ALA A 15 -6.05 13.97 -0.62
CA ALA A 15 -4.62 13.91 -0.86
C ALA A 15 -4.31 12.79 -1.84
N LYS A 16 -3.63 13.08 -2.94
CA LYS A 16 -3.17 12.07 -3.90
C LYS A 16 -1.67 11.84 -3.70
N PRO A 17 -1.21 10.60 -3.53
CA PRO A 17 0.22 10.33 -3.45
C PRO A 17 0.94 10.78 -4.73
N SER A 18 2.09 11.42 -4.57
CA SER A 18 2.99 11.75 -5.67
C SER A 18 4.08 10.68 -5.72
N ILE A 19 3.78 9.54 -6.34
CA ILE A 19 4.69 8.41 -6.52
C ILE A 19 4.76 8.07 -8.01
N SER A 20 5.93 7.64 -8.49
CA SER A 20 6.12 7.22 -9.88
C SER A 20 5.55 5.82 -10.13
N ALA A 21 5.21 5.53 -11.39
CA ALA A 21 4.52 4.29 -11.76
C ALA A 21 5.38 3.02 -11.62
N ASP A 22 6.70 3.18 -11.57
CA ASP A 22 7.70 2.13 -11.35
C ASP A 22 7.95 1.86 -9.86
N ARG A 23 7.13 2.41 -8.95
CA ARG A 23 7.32 2.30 -7.50
C ARG A 23 6.10 1.76 -6.78
N VAL A 24 6.36 1.20 -5.61
CA VAL A 24 5.36 0.80 -4.62
C VAL A 24 5.49 1.71 -3.40
N LEU A 25 4.36 2.24 -2.94
CA LEU A 25 4.24 2.99 -1.70
C LEU A 25 3.93 2.04 -0.55
N HIS A 26 4.81 2.02 0.44
CA HIS A 26 4.62 1.35 1.71
C HIS A 26 4.18 2.39 2.73
N VAL A 27 2.91 2.31 3.17
CA VAL A 27 2.42 3.09 4.31
C VAL A 27 2.62 2.24 5.55
N THR A 28 3.46 2.71 6.46
CA THR A 28 3.86 1.94 7.64
C THR A 28 3.31 2.52 8.95
N GLN A 29 2.98 3.81 8.95
CA GLN A 29 2.49 4.50 10.14
C GLN A 29 1.56 5.66 9.79
N VAL A 30 0.53 5.81 10.61
CA VAL A 30 -0.39 6.95 10.59
C VAL A 30 -0.46 7.58 11.98
N ALA A 31 -0.50 8.90 12.05
CA ALA A 31 -0.48 9.62 13.32
C ALA A 31 -1.29 10.92 13.27
N LEU A 32 -1.85 11.30 14.41
CA LEU A 32 -2.42 12.62 14.62
C LEU A 32 -1.31 13.67 14.76
N PRO A 33 -1.51 14.90 14.25
CA PRO A 33 -0.63 16.01 14.52
C PRO A 33 -0.67 16.41 16.01
N PRO A 34 0.32 17.18 16.49
CA PRO A 34 0.26 17.78 17.82
C PRO A 34 -1.04 18.56 18.05
N ASN A 35 -1.57 18.49 19.28
CA ASN A 35 -2.79 19.18 19.70
C ASN A 35 -4.08 18.75 18.96
N ALA A 36 -4.09 17.57 18.33
CA ALA A 36 -5.33 17.01 17.78
C ALA A 36 -6.40 16.86 18.87
N SER A 37 -7.61 17.34 18.57
CA SER A 37 -8.71 17.46 19.54
C SER A 37 -9.98 16.71 19.13
N HIS A 38 -9.97 16.01 18.00
CA HIS A 38 -11.12 15.27 17.48
C HIS A 38 -10.67 13.89 16.99
N ALA A 39 -11.58 12.92 17.05
CA ALA A 39 -11.39 11.65 16.38
C ALA A 39 -11.40 11.83 14.86
N ILE A 40 -10.51 11.14 14.16
CA ILE A 40 -10.37 11.18 12.71
C ILE A 40 -10.24 9.76 12.17
N THR A 41 -11.01 9.45 11.13
CA THR A 41 -10.91 8.22 10.37
C THR A 41 -10.20 8.51 9.05
N LEU A 42 -9.08 7.82 8.79
CA LEU A 42 -8.38 7.84 7.52
C LEU A 42 -8.97 6.78 6.60
N LEU A 43 -9.28 7.19 5.36
CA LEU A 43 -9.73 6.31 4.30
C LEU A 43 -8.75 6.37 3.13
N VAL A 44 -8.64 5.25 2.42
CA VAL A 44 -8.01 5.18 1.10
C VAL A 44 -9.07 4.81 0.07
N LYS A 45 -9.04 5.50 -1.06
CA LYS A 45 -9.77 5.15 -2.25
C LYS A 45 -8.80 4.54 -3.25
N ALA A 46 -9.03 3.30 -3.62
CA ALA A 46 -8.28 2.55 -4.60
C ALA A 46 -9.26 1.96 -5.61
N GLU A 47 -9.02 2.20 -6.90
CA GLU A 47 -9.84 1.63 -8.00
C GLU A 47 -11.36 1.90 -7.83
N GLY A 48 -11.69 3.12 -7.42
CA GLY A 48 -13.08 3.55 -7.24
C GLY A 48 -13.73 3.12 -5.92
N LYS A 49 -13.11 2.23 -5.14
CA LYS A 49 -13.64 1.73 -3.85
C LYS A 49 -12.94 2.41 -2.68
N SER A 50 -13.70 2.73 -1.63
CA SER A 50 -13.17 3.36 -0.42
C SER A 50 -13.07 2.34 0.72
N PHE A 51 -11.95 2.37 1.43
CA PHE A 51 -11.64 1.50 2.56
C PHE A 51 -11.16 2.33 3.74
N VAL A 52 -11.60 1.97 4.95
CA VAL A 52 -11.08 2.57 6.19
C VAL A 52 -9.72 1.94 6.49
N LEU A 53 -8.71 2.79 6.70
CA LEU A 53 -7.37 2.36 7.10
C LEU A 53 -7.19 2.39 8.62
N ALA A 54 -7.60 3.48 9.26
CA ALA A 54 -7.45 3.66 10.69
C ALA A 54 -8.43 4.70 11.23
N THR A 55 -8.82 4.55 12.49
CA THR A 55 -9.47 5.61 13.26
C THR A 55 -8.59 5.94 14.45
N LEU A 56 -8.18 7.19 14.56
CA LEU A 56 -7.38 7.73 15.64
C LEU A 56 -8.26 8.62 16.51
N ASP A 57 -8.07 8.57 17.83
CA ASP A 57 -8.91 9.27 18.78
C ASP A 57 -8.05 9.76 19.97
N PRO A 58 -7.79 11.08 20.06
CA PRO A 58 -6.97 11.63 21.12
C PRO A 58 -7.62 11.50 22.51
N HIS A 59 -8.96 11.41 22.59
CA HIS A 59 -9.67 11.21 23.86
C HIS A 59 -9.52 9.80 24.41
N ARG A 60 -9.16 8.84 23.54
CA ARG A 60 -8.86 7.45 23.91
C ARG A 60 -7.36 7.17 23.95
N ALA A 61 -6.53 8.20 23.89
CA ALA A 61 -5.08 8.12 23.78
C ALA A 61 -4.59 7.30 22.55
N LEU A 62 -5.37 7.27 21.47
CA LEU A 62 -5.03 6.62 20.21
C LEU A 62 -4.45 7.67 19.25
N PHE A 63 -3.19 8.01 19.44
CA PHE A 63 -2.53 9.08 18.67
C PHE A 63 -1.85 8.61 17.40
N HIS A 64 -1.46 7.34 17.32
CA HIS A 64 -0.85 6.77 16.14
C HIS A 64 -1.19 5.28 16.03
N MET A 65 -0.99 4.73 14.83
CA MET A 65 -1.16 3.32 14.53
C MET A 65 -0.09 2.91 13.52
N SER A 66 0.53 1.76 13.74
CA SER A 66 1.32 1.09 12.71
C SER A 66 0.37 0.33 11.80
N VAL A 67 0.59 0.45 10.50
CA VAL A 67 -0.18 -0.22 9.46
C VAL A 67 0.81 -0.87 8.50
N ASP A 68 0.36 -1.84 7.71
CA ASP A 68 1.18 -2.45 6.67
C ASP A 68 0.36 -2.48 5.39
N MET A 69 0.48 -1.42 4.60
CA MET A 69 -0.28 -1.24 3.37
C MET A 69 0.65 -0.93 2.21
N LEU A 70 0.50 -1.69 1.14
CA LEU A 70 1.28 -1.56 -0.08
C LEU A 70 0.36 -1.09 -1.21
N PHE A 71 0.77 -0.04 -1.91
CA PHE A 71 0.02 0.47 -3.05
C PHE A 71 0.94 0.68 -4.25
N SER A 72 0.53 0.17 -5.41
CA SER A 72 1.30 0.35 -6.65
C SER A 72 1.17 1.78 -7.16
N GLY A 73 2.26 2.37 -7.64
CA GLY A 73 2.24 3.67 -8.31
C GLY A 73 1.47 3.68 -9.63
N LYS A 74 1.10 2.51 -10.16
CA LYS A 74 0.21 2.38 -11.33
C LYS A 74 -1.28 2.54 -10.96
N GLN A 75 -1.64 2.43 -9.69
CA GLN A 75 -3.03 2.50 -9.24
C GLN A 75 -3.49 3.96 -9.05
N GLU A 76 -4.76 4.23 -9.35
CA GLU A 76 -5.37 5.49 -8.95
C GLU A 76 -5.68 5.45 -7.44
N LEU A 77 -4.92 6.24 -6.68
CA LEU A 77 -4.98 6.29 -5.22
C LEU A 77 -5.35 7.69 -4.74
N ALA A 78 -6.20 7.74 -3.73
CA ALA A 78 -6.53 8.97 -3.02
C ALA A 78 -6.80 8.70 -1.54
N PHE A 79 -6.24 9.54 -0.67
CA PHE A 79 -6.47 9.49 0.77
C PHE A 79 -7.41 10.62 1.17
N THR A 80 -8.31 10.32 2.10
CA THR A 80 -9.27 11.28 2.66
C THR A 80 -9.41 11.05 4.15
N CYS A 81 -9.73 12.10 4.90
CA CYS A 81 -10.05 12.00 6.32
C CYS A 81 -11.49 12.40 6.58
N GLU A 82 -12.18 11.60 7.40
CA GLU A 82 -13.49 11.90 7.97
C GLU A 82 -13.35 12.25 9.45
N GLY A 83 -14.05 13.29 9.90
CA GLY A 83 -13.98 13.80 11.27
C GLY A 83 -14.54 15.22 11.33
N ALA A 84 -14.57 15.82 12.52
CA ALA A 84 -15.04 17.20 12.68
C ALA A 84 -14.03 18.23 12.14
N ALA A 85 -12.75 18.05 12.48
CA ALA A 85 -11.64 18.91 12.03
C ALA A 85 -10.29 18.21 12.30
N GLY A 86 -9.26 18.63 11.57
CA GLY A 86 -7.87 18.21 11.77
C GLY A 86 -7.25 17.55 10.55
N ALA A 87 -6.19 16.78 10.79
CA ALA A 87 -5.45 16.06 9.77
C ALA A 87 -4.86 14.75 10.32
N VAL A 88 -4.38 13.91 9.42
CA VAL A 88 -3.58 12.71 9.74
C VAL A 88 -2.28 12.78 8.94
N HIS A 89 -1.16 12.56 9.63
CA HIS A 89 0.12 12.31 8.99
C HIS A 89 0.20 10.84 8.58
N VAL A 90 0.53 10.59 7.32
CA VAL A 90 0.70 9.26 6.74
C VAL A 90 2.14 9.16 6.29
N ILE A 91 2.89 8.21 6.84
CA ILE A 91 4.31 8.04 6.56
C ILE A 91 4.67 6.60 6.20
N GLY A 92 5.80 6.47 5.55
CA GLY A 92 6.46 5.21 5.27
C GLY A 92 7.57 5.44 4.27
N TYR A 93 7.62 4.62 3.23
CA TYR A 93 8.66 4.71 2.21
C TYR A 93 8.12 4.25 0.85
N THR A 94 8.89 4.55 -0.18
CA THR A 94 8.65 4.08 -1.53
C THR A 94 9.85 3.25 -1.97
N GLN A 95 9.59 2.19 -2.72
CA GLN A 95 10.63 1.36 -3.31
C GLN A 95 10.30 1.07 -4.77
N LEU A 96 11.29 0.62 -5.54
CA LEU A 96 11.05 0.17 -6.91
C LEU A 96 10.10 -1.03 -6.87
N ALA A 97 9.16 -1.08 -7.80
CA ALA A 97 8.38 -2.29 -8.03
C ALA A 97 9.33 -3.39 -8.51
N GLU A 98 9.10 -4.62 -8.04
CA GLU A 98 9.77 -5.79 -8.63
C GLU A 98 9.37 -5.86 -10.10
N GLU A 99 10.36 -6.06 -10.97
CA GLU A 99 10.08 -6.38 -12.37
C GLU A 99 9.34 -7.72 -12.36
N GLU A 100 8.12 -7.74 -12.89
CA GLU A 100 7.49 -9.01 -13.25
C GLU A 100 8.45 -9.62 -14.28
N GLU A 101 9.21 -10.64 -13.90
CA GLU A 101 9.90 -11.49 -14.87
C GLU A 101 8.80 -11.96 -15.83
N GLU A 102 8.77 -11.38 -17.03
CA GLU A 102 8.00 -11.92 -18.15
C GLU A 102 8.46 -13.36 -18.23
N GLY A 103 7.58 -14.28 -17.82
CA GLY A 103 7.92 -15.68 -17.66
C GLY A 103 8.66 -16.13 -18.90
N GLU A 104 9.93 -16.51 -18.73
CA GLU A 104 10.66 -17.20 -19.78
C GLU A 104 9.73 -18.32 -20.23
N ASP A 105 9.29 -18.25 -21.48
CA ASP A 105 8.57 -19.32 -22.15
C ASP A 105 9.45 -20.57 -21.98
N MET A 106 9.18 -21.36 -20.94
CA MET A 106 9.69 -22.71 -20.81
C MET A 106 8.95 -23.53 -21.86
N ASP A 107 9.40 -23.40 -23.11
CA ASP A 107 9.26 -24.41 -24.14
C ASP A 107 10.00 -25.67 -23.65
N ASP A 108 9.38 -26.40 -22.72
CA ASP A 108 9.75 -27.77 -22.36
C ASP A 108 9.24 -28.71 -23.48
N GLU A 109 9.71 -28.49 -24.72
CA GLU A 109 9.61 -29.44 -25.83
C GLU A 109 10.77 -30.45 -25.82
N ASP A 110 11.06 -31.09 -24.68
CA ASP A 110 12.05 -32.20 -24.62
C ASP A 110 11.72 -33.24 -23.52
N TYR A 111 10.48 -33.74 -23.51
CA TYR A 111 10.13 -35.01 -22.85
C TYR A 111 9.94 -36.11 -23.90
N ASP A 112 10.97 -36.37 -24.72
CA ASP A 112 11.02 -37.58 -25.56
C ASP A 112 12.20 -38.47 -25.16
N ASP A 113 11.89 -39.76 -24.96
CA ASP A 113 12.79 -40.90 -25.12
C ASP A 113 13.77 -41.35 -24.00
N MET A 114 13.29 -41.60 -22.76
CA MET A 114 14.08 -42.41 -21.77
C MET A 114 13.34 -43.51 -20.99
N MET A 115 12.13 -43.94 -21.38
CA MET A 115 11.41 -45.03 -20.70
C MET A 115 11.36 -46.35 -21.51
N ALA A 116 12.43 -46.65 -22.23
CA ALA A 116 12.64 -47.97 -22.83
C ALA A 116 13.58 -48.82 -21.96
N GLY A 117 13.03 -49.55 -20.99
CA GLY A 117 13.74 -50.65 -20.33
C GLY A 117 13.19 -51.03 -18.95
N GLU A 118 12.85 -52.32 -18.81
CA GLU A 118 12.48 -53.06 -17.57
C GLU A 118 11.04 -52.78 -17.08
N ASP A 119 10.12 -53.75 -17.02
CA ASP A 119 10.27 -55.14 -16.59
C ASP A 119 9.31 -56.11 -17.30
N ALA A 120 9.81 -57.33 -17.49
CA ALA A 120 9.03 -58.50 -17.86
C ALA A 120 8.40 -59.14 -16.61
N ALA A 121 7.12 -59.51 -16.69
CA ALA A 121 6.49 -60.50 -15.83
C ALA A 121 5.43 -61.29 -16.62
#